data_AF-T0YSE4-F1
#
_entry.id   AF-T0YSE4-F1
#
_cell.length_a   1.000
_cell.length_b   1.000
_cell.length_c   1.000
_cell.angle_alpha   90.00
_cell.angle_beta   90.00
_cell.angle_gamma   90.00
#
_symmetry.space_group_name_H-M   'P 1'
#
loop_
_entity.id
_entity.type
_entity.pdbx_description
1 polymer ?
#
loop_
_entity_poly.entity_id
_entity_poly.type
_entity_poly.pdbx_seq_one_letter_code
_entity_poly.pdbx_strand_id
1 'polypeptide(L)' 'MADPPHLGPVLMPPHEPPRAAIRVITPQNAYLTTSLMQSVIQFGTGVAAQVLHRVDLAGKTGTTNNYINGWFGGFDP' A
#
# COMPACT_ATOMS: atom_id res chain seq x y z
N MET A 1 49.56 -12.33 -19.57
CA MET A 1 48.21 -11.77 -19.78
C MET A 1 47.25 -12.92 -19.51
N ALA A 2 46.77 -13.03 -18.26
CA ALA A 2 45.89 -14.12 -17.85
C ALA A 2 44.44 -13.68 -18.06
N ASP A 3 43.63 -14.50 -18.74
CA ASP A 3 42.21 -14.24 -18.94
C ASP A 3 41.46 -14.19 -17.58
N PRO A 4 40.48 -13.29 -17.41
CA PRO A 4 39.67 -13.25 -16.21
C PRO A 4 38.71 -14.46 -16.16
N PRO A 5 38.37 -14.98 -14.96
CA PRO A 5 37.49 -16.14 -14.84
C PRO A 5 36.07 -15.77 -15.29
N HIS A 6 35.54 -16.50 -16.26
CA HIS A 6 34.13 -16.41 -16.65
C HIS A 6 33.24 -16.85 -15.49
N LEU A 7 32.59 -15.89 -14.83
CA LEU A 7 31.50 -16.15 -13.90
C LEU A 7 30.35 -16.76 -14.71
N GLY A 8 30.09 -18.06 -14.48
CA GLY A 8 28.91 -18.73 -15.02
C GLY A 8 27.61 -18.06 -14.53
N PRO A 9 26.47 -18.36 -15.17
CA PRO A 9 25.18 -17.78 -14.79
C PRO A 9 24.89 -18.07 -13.32
N VAL A 10 24.67 -17.01 -12.54
CA VAL A 10 24.26 -17.11 -11.14
C VAL A 10 22.92 -17.84 -11.11
N LEU A 11 22.94 -19.11 -10.69
CA LEU A 11 21.71 -19.84 -10.38
C LEU A 11 21.13 -19.22 -9.11
N MET A 12 20.19 -18.29 -9.26
CA MET A 12 19.37 -17.86 -8.14
C MET A 12 18.61 -19.09 -7.61
N PRO A 13 18.60 -19.34 -6.30
CA PRO A 13 17.80 -20.42 -5.75
C PRO A 13 16.33 -20.22 -6.14
N PRO A 14 15.55 -21.29 -6.33
CA PRO A 14 14.14 -21.18 -6.67
C PRO A 14 13.45 -20.31 -5.63
N HIS A 15 12.76 -19.26 -6.09
CA HIS A 15 11.93 -18.45 -5.21
C HIS A 15 10.85 -19.35 -4.62
N GLU A 16 10.89 -19.54 -3.30
CA GLU A 16 9.82 -20.23 -2.58
C GLU A 16 8.50 -19.53 -2.91
N PRO A 17 7.44 -20.26 -3.30
CA PRO A 17 6.16 -19.63 -3.58
C PRO A 17 5.73 -18.83 -2.34
N PRO A 18 5.19 -17.62 -2.52
CA PRO A 18 4.80 -16.79 -1.40
C PRO A 18 3.85 -17.57 -0.48
N ARG A 19 4.25 -17.72 0.78
CA ARG A 19 3.42 -18.37 1.79
C ARG A 19 2.08 -17.65 1.87
N ALA A 20 0.99 -18.40 1.88
CA ALA A 20 -0.35 -17.85 2.07
C ALA A 20 -0.38 -17.00 3.35
N ALA A 21 -0.79 -15.73 3.21
CA ALA A 21 -0.87 -14.82 4.33
C ALA A 21 -2.00 -15.24 5.29
N ILE A 22 -1.74 -15.15 6.59
CA ILE A 22 -2.75 -15.40 7.61
C ILE A 22 -3.77 -14.26 7.57
N ARG A 23 -5.06 -14.59 7.49
CA ARG A 23 -6.15 -13.61 7.55
C ARG A 23 -6.30 -13.08 8.98
N VAL A 24 -6.07 -11.78 9.17
CA VAL A 24 -6.15 -11.11 10.48
C VAL A 24 -7.50 -10.44 10.77
N ILE A 25 -8.30 -10.15 9.74
CA ILE A 25 -9.63 -9.54 9.85
C ILE A 25 -10.63 -10.21 8.91
N THR A 26 -11.92 -10.14 9.23
CA THR A 26 -12.99 -10.69 8.39
C THR A 26 -13.13 -9.87 7.09
N PRO A 27 -13.57 -10.49 5.99
CA PRO A 27 -13.87 -9.78 4.74
C PRO A 27 -14.87 -8.64 4.92
N GLN A 28 -15.88 -8.83 5.78
CA GLN A 28 -16.92 -7.83 6.06
C GLN A 28 -16.32 -6.58 6.73
N ASN A 29 -15.44 -6.76 7.72
CA ASN A 29 -14.77 -5.64 8.38
C ASN A 29 -13.84 -4.92 7.40
N ALA A 30 -13.07 -5.66 6.62
CA ALA A 30 -12.19 -5.07 5.59
C ALA A 30 -12.99 -4.23 4.59
N TYR A 31 -14.13 -4.74 4.12
CA TYR A 31 -15.01 -4.05 3.20
C TYR A 31 -15.57 -2.76 3.80
N LEU A 32 -16.15 -2.83 5.01
CA LEU A 32 -16.72 -1.67 5.68
C LEU A 32 -15.65 -0.60 5.96
N THR A 33 -14.48 -0.99 6.47
CA THR A 33 -13.38 -0.04 6.71
C THR A 33 -12.90 0.61 5.41
N THR A 34 -12.81 -0.15 4.32
CA THR A 34 -12.45 0.39 2.99
C THR A 34 -13.49 1.41 2.52
N SER A 35 -14.78 1.09 2.62
CA SER A 35 -15.86 2.01 2.23
C SER A 35 -15.86 3.32 3.04
N LEU A 36 -15.58 3.21 4.35
CA LEU A 36 -15.42 4.39 5.22
C LEU A 36 -14.19 5.23 4.83
N MET A 37 -13.08 4.61 4.44
CA MET A 37 -11.88 5.34 3.98
C MET A 37 -12.04 5.94 2.57
N GLN A 38 -12.83 5.32 1.69
CA GLN A 38 -13.22 5.92 0.41
C GLN A 38 -14.02 7.21 0.64
N SER A 39 -14.93 7.21 1.61
CA SER A 39 -15.71 8.38 2.01
C SER A 39 -14.83 9.57 2.44
N VAL A 40 -13.71 9.30 3.12
CA VAL A 40 -12.73 10.34 3.51
C VAL A 40 -12.11 11.03 2.30
N ILE A 41 -11.86 10.30 1.21
CA ILE A 41 -11.36 10.87 -0.04
C ILE A 41 -12.48 11.56 -0.82
N GLN A 42 -13.69 11.04 -0.80
CA GLN A 42 -14.78 11.60 -1.61
C GLN A 42 -15.30 12.94 -1.08
N PHE A 43 -15.41 13.08 0.24
CA PHE A 43 -16.04 14.25 0.85
C PHE A 43 -15.47 14.61 2.23
N GLY A 44 -14.40 13.93 2.67
CA GLY A 44 -13.77 14.17 3.98
C GLY A 44 -12.45 14.92 3.89
N THR A 45 -11.61 14.70 4.90
CA THR A 45 -10.31 15.38 5.05
C THR A 45 -9.29 14.98 3.97
N GLY A 46 -9.53 13.91 3.21
CA GLY A 46 -8.67 13.44 2.13
C GLY A 46 -9.05 13.96 0.74
N VAL A 47 -10.01 14.89 0.64
CA VAL A 47 -10.60 15.33 -0.65
C VAL A 47 -9.60 15.81 -1.68
N ALA A 48 -8.44 16.32 -1.25
CA ALA A 48 -7.36 16.71 -2.15
C ALA A 48 -6.89 15.56 -3.07
N ALA A 49 -7.03 14.29 -2.67
CA ALA A 49 -6.68 13.13 -3.48
C ALA A 49 -7.58 12.96 -4.72
N GLN A 50 -8.75 13.63 -4.79
CA GLN A 50 -9.61 13.60 -5.98
C GLN A 50 -8.97 14.21 -7.24
N VAL A 51 -7.88 14.96 -7.09
CA VAL A 51 -7.06 15.44 -8.22
C VAL A 51 -6.54 14.29 -9.11
N LEU A 52 -6.48 13.07 -8.58
CA LEU A 52 -6.07 11.88 -9.31
C LEU A 52 -7.18 11.30 -10.21
N HIS A 53 -8.40 11.83 -10.14
CA HIS A 53 -9.55 11.41 -10.95
C HIS A 53 -9.85 9.89 -10.89
N ARG A 54 -9.58 9.26 -9.74
CA ARG A 54 -9.86 7.84 -9.47
C ARG A 54 -10.97 7.70 -8.42
N VAL A 55 -11.81 6.67 -8.60
CA VAL A 55 -12.97 6.39 -7.73
C VAL A 55 -12.76 5.21 -6.79
N ASP A 56 -11.67 4.46 -6.98
CA ASP A 56 -11.32 3.26 -6.23
C ASP A 56 -10.33 3.51 -5.07
N LEU A 57 -9.96 4.77 -4.85
CA LEU A 57 -9.01 5.16 -3.80
C LEU A 57 -9.64 5.14 -2.41
N ALA A 58 -8.93 4.58 -1.44
CA ALA A 58 -9.26 4.66 -0.02
C ALA A 58 -8.10 5.31 0.74
N GLY A 59 -8.38 6.16 1.74
CA GLY A 59 -7.32 6.74 2.56
C GLY A 59 -7.78 7.46 3.80
N LYS A 60 -6.80 7.86 4.63
CA LYS A 60 -7.03 8.58 5.87
C LYS A 60 -5.90 9.57 6.15
N THR A 61 -6.28 10.77 6.55
CA THR A 61 -5.35 11.76 7.12
C THR A 61 -5.17 11.54 8.63
N GLY A 62 -3.99 11.86 9.14
CA GLY A 62 -3.78 12.05 10.57
C GLY A 62 -2.84 13.22 10.84
N THR A 63 -3.08 13.88 11.97
CA THR A 63 -2.30 15.00 12.45
C THR A 63 -2.08 14.82 13.95
N THR A 64 -0.89 15.15 14.44
CA THR A 64 -0.70 15.28 15.90
C THR A 64 -1.10 16.68 16.35
N ASN A 65 -1.23 16.84 17.67
CA ASN A 65 -1.43 18.15 18.27
C ASN A 65 -0.37 19.16 17.79
N ASN A 66 -0.76 20.43 17.70
CA ASN A 66 0.07 21.53 17.21
C ASN A 66 0.69 21.31 15.82
N TYR A 67 0.13 20.42 15.00
CA TYR A 67 0.59 20.11 13.64
C TYR A 67 2.06 19.69 13.54
N ILE A 68 2.63 19.14 14.62
CA ILE A 68 4.03 18.71 14.63
C ILE A 68 4.26 17.61 13.58
N ASN A 69 3.28 16.73 13.39
CA ASN A 69 3.29 15.70 12.36
C ASN A 69 1.96 15.70 11.61
N GLY A 70 2.06 15.49 10.30
CA GLY A 70 0.93 15.19 9.42
C GLY A 70 1.28 13.99 8.56
N TRP A 71 0.34 13.06 8.42
CA TRP A 71 0.48 11.91 7.53
C TRP A 71 -0.79 11.67 6.74
N PHE A 72 -0.59 11.03 5.59
CA PHE A 72 -1.65 10.48 4.77
C PHE A 72 -1.28 9.03 4.46
N GLY A 73 -2.19 8.11 4.74
CA GLY A 73 -2.10 6.72 4.32
C GLY A 73 -3.26 6.42 3.38
N GLY A 74 -2.96 5.86 2.21
CA GLY A 74 -3.96 5.47 1.23
C GLY A 74 -3.52 4.25 0.44
N PHE A 75 -4.48 3.59 -0.18
CA PHE A 75 -4.26 2.44 -1.04
C PHE A 75 -5.33 2.37 -2.13
N ASP A 76 -5.00 1.57 -3.14
CA ASP A 76 -5.89 1.08 -4.18
C ASP A 76 -5.85 -0.47 -4.23
N PRO A 77 -6.83 -1.12 -4.89
CA PRO A 77 -6.91 -2.59 -4.98
C PRO A 77 -5.77 -3.27 -5.75
#